data_AF-A0A661WJQ0-F1
#
_entry.id   AF-A0A661WJQ0-F1
#
_cell.length_a   1.000
_cell.length_b   1.000
_cell.length_c   1.000
_cell.angle_alpha   90.00
_cell.angle_beta   90.00
_cell.angle_gamma   90.00
#
_symmetry.space_group_name_H-M   'P 1'
#
loop_
_entity.id
_entity.type
_entity.pdbx_description
1 polymer ?
#
loop_
_entity_poly.entity_id
_entity_poly.type
_entity_poly.pdbx_seq_one_letter_code
_entity_poly.pdbx_strand_id
1 'polypeptide(L)'
;MEDKGSPPVKTFLPISLILAIPGWILLIYLVTQTVPELGNRWLFYAAIFITITGSSFPAVAYLNRIIKPFGPANYEIVIREGIMIGLYTAILLWLNKGQVLSFGLALILAVGLILVELLIRLRNRSAWHPEA
;
A
#
# COMPACT_ATOMS: atom_id res chain seq x y z
N MET A 1 -2.92 23.43 -21.88
CA MET A 1 -3.42 22.66 -20.73
C MET A 1 -3.22 21.19 -21.07
N GLU A 2 -2.07 20.60 -20.72
CA GLU A 2 -1.87 19.17 -20.90
C GLU A 2 -2.99 18.44 -20.15
N ASP A 3 -3.79 17.65 -20.87
CA ASP A 3 -4.67 16.66 -20.26
C ASP A 3 -3.79 15.61 -19.57
N LYS A 4 -3.38 15.91 -18.34
CA LYS A 4 -2.58 15.00 -17.50
C LYS A 4 -3.50 13.90 -16.99
N GLY A 5 -3.89 13.02 -17.90
CA GLY A 5 -4.60 11.78 -17.59
C GLY A 5 -3.84 10.95 -16.56
N SER A 6 -4.56 10.12 -15.79
CA SER A 6 -3.97 9.30 -14.74
C SER A 6 -2.77 8.47 -15.26
N PRO A 7 -1.68 8.39 -14.48
CA PRO A 7 -0.43 7.82 -14.94
C PRO A 7 -0.58 6.38 -15.47
N PRO A 8 0.18 5.98 -16.50
CA PRO A 8 0.19 4.62 -17.03
C PRO A 8 0.46 3.59 -15.94
N VAL A 9 -0.32 2.51 -15.90
CA VAL A 9 -0.02 1.34 -15.05
C VAL A 9 1.39 0.82 -15.34
N LYS A 10 1.82 0.91 -16.62
CA LYS A 10 3.16 0.55 -17.08
C LYS A 10 4.27 1.32 -16.36
N THR A 11 4.03 2.55 -15.92
CA THR A 11 5.02 3.35 -15.19
C THR A 11 5.33 2.77 -13.82
N PHE A 12 4.37 2.07 -13.20
CA PHE A 12 4.54 1.45 -11.89
C PHE A 12 5.02 0.00 -11.96
N LEU A 13 5.05 -0.62 -13.14
CA LEU A 13 5.50 -2.02 -13.28
C LEU A 13 6.96 -2.25 -12.84
N PRO A 14 7.95 -1.40 -13.21
CA PRO A 14 9.33 -1.64 -12.80
C PRO A 14 9.50 -1.65 -11.28
N ILE A 15 8.96 -0.64 -10.60
CA ILE A 15 9.04 -0.53 -9.14
C ILE A 15 8.23 -1.64 -8.45
N SER A 16 7.08 -2.02 -9.00
CA SER A 16 6.28 -3.14 -8.52
C SER A 16 7.07 -4.43 -8.55
N LEU A 17 7.73 -4.75 -9.65
CA LEU A 17 8.53 -5.96 -9.81
C LEU A 17 9.77 -5.97 -8.91
N ILE A 18 10.47 -4.83 -8.80
CA ILE A 18 11.66 -4.69 -7.94
C ILE A 18 11.31 -4.93 -6.47
N LEU A 19 10.12 -4.52 -6.02
CA LEU A 19 9.70 -4.73 -4.63
C LEU A 19 9.04 -6.09 -4.43
N ALA A 20 8.18 -6.53 -5.36
CA ALA A 20 7.41 -7.76 -5.22
C ALA A 20 8.27 -9.01 -5.39
N ILE A 21 9.16 -9.08 -6.39
CA ILE A 21 9.93 -10.31 -6.68
C ILE A 21 10.84 -10.68 -5.50
N PRO A 22 11.74 -9.80 -5.02
CA PRO A 22 12.60 -10.14 -3.88
C PRO A 22 11.78 -10.33 -2.60
N GLY A 23 10.71 -9.55 -2.43
CA GLY A 23 9.82 -9.66 -1.27
C GLY A 23 9.14 -11.03 -1.18
N TRP A 24 8.55 -11.51 -2.27
CA TRP A 24 7.93 -12.85 -2.33
C TRP A 24 8.95 -13.96 -2.12
N ILE A 25 10.14 -13.87 -2.74
CA ILE A 25 11.22 -14.84 -2.54
C ILE A 25 11.62 -14.89 -1.06
N LEU A 26 11.80 -13.74 -0.43
CA LEU A 26 12.18 -13.63 0.97
C LEU A 26 11.10 -14.17 1.91
N LEU A 27 9.82 -13.91 1.62
CA LEU A 27 8.70 -14.46 2.38
C LEU A 27 8.64 -15.99 2.29
N ILE A 28 8.77 -16.54 1.08
CA ILE A 28 8.75 -18.00 0.87
C ILE A 28 9.91 -18.64 1.63
N TYR A 29 11.10 -18.05 1.55
CA TYR A 29 12.27 -18.52 2.28
C TYR A 29 12.03 -18.50 3.80
N LEU A 30 11.53 -17.39 4.35
CA LEU A 30 11.26 -17.26 5.77
C LEU A 30 10.22 -18.26 6.28
N VAL A 31 9.13 -18.45 5.54
CA VAL A 31 8.03 -19.32 5.96
C VAL A 31 8.40 -20.80 5.88
N THR A 32 9.28 -21.19 4.96
CA THR A 32 9.59 -22.62 4.70
C THR A 32 10.91 -23.08 5.30
N GLN A 33 11.92 -22.20 5.42
CA GLN A 33 13.29 -22.58 5.80
C GLN A 33 13.74 -22.01 7.13
N THR A 34 12.98 -21.12 7.78
CA THR A 34 13.42 -20.45 9.01
C THR A 34 12.50 -20.72 10.18
N VAL A 35 13.10 -20.83 11.36
CA VAL A 35 12.35 -20.85 12.62
C VAL A 35 11.95 -19.42 13.01
N PRO A 36 10.79 -19.24 13.68
CA PRO A 36 10.27 -17.93 14.05
C PRO A 36 11.00 -17.36 15.28
N GLU A 37 12.29 -17.12 15.13
CA GLU A 37 13.13 -16.37 16.07
C GLU A 37 12.79 -14.88 16.06
N LEU A 38 13.25 -14.14 17.07
CA LEU A 38 12.95 -12.71 17.19
C LEU A 38 13.36 -11.92 15.93
N GLY A 39 14.57 -12.16 15.41
CA GLY A 39 15.07 -11.49 14.19
C GLY A 39 14.26 -11.86 12.95
N ASN A 40 14.03 -13.15 12.71
CA ASN A 40 13.30 -13.64 11.54
C ASN A 40 11.84 -13.15 11.51
N ARG A 41 11.20 -12.97 12.68
CA ARG A 41 9.86 -12.38 12.78
C ARG A 41 9.84 -10.94 12.28
N TRP A 42 10.79 -10.11 12.70
CA TRP A 42 10.88 -8.73 12.22
C TRP A 42 11.13 -8.68 10.71
N LEU A 43 12.01 -9.55 10.22
CA LEU A 43 12.29 -9.67 8.80
C LEU A 43 11.05 -10.10 8.01
N PHE A 44 10.22 -10.99 8.56
CA PHE A 44 8.93 -11.37 7.99
C PHE A 44 7.97 -10.20 7.86
N TYR A 45 7.83 -9.37 8.90
CA TYR A 45 6.94 -8.19 8.85
C TYR A 45 7.45 -7.11 7.87
N ALA A 46 8.76 -6.93 7.76
CA ALA A 46 9.34 -6.06 6.75
C ALA A 46 9.12 -6.61 5.33
N ALA A 47 9.33 -7.91 5.14
CA ALA A 47 9.15 -8.58 3.85
C ALA A 47 7.69 -8.52 3.39
N ILE A 48 6.71 -8.78 4.27
CA ILE A 48 5.28 -8.68 3.90
C ILE A 48 4.89 -7.25 3.53
N PHE A 49 5.37 -6.25 4.27
CA PHE A 49 5.11 -4.85 3.96
C PHE A 49 5.60 -4.48 2.55
N ILE A 50 6.86 -4.82 2.23
CA ILE A 50 7.47 -4.53 0.92
C ILE A 50 6.75 -5.28 -0.20
N THR A 51 6.46 -6.56 0.02
CA THR A 51 5.85 -7.45 -0.97
C THR A 51 4.45 -7.00 -1.34
N ILE A 52 3.63 -6.71 -0.34
CA ILE A 52 2.25 -6.27 -0.54
C ILE A 52 2.22 -4.87 -1.13
N THR A 53 3.08 -3.95 -0.68
CA THR A 53 3.18 -2.61 -1.28
C THR A 53 3.55 -2.69 -2.76
N GLY A 54 4.60 -3.45 -3.10
CA GLY A 54 5.04 -3.66 -4.48
C GLY A 54 3.96 -4.28 -5.35
N SER A 55 3.27 -5.31 -4.85
CA SER A 55 2.19 -6.01 -5.56
C SER A 55 0.93 -5.16 -5.71
N SER A 56 0.70 -4.20 -4.81
CA SER A 56 -0.49 -3.34 -4.81
C SER A 56 -0.39 -2.19 -5.82
N PHE A 57 0.80 -1.68 -6.14
CA PHE A 57 0.96 -0.57 -7.08
C PHE A 57 0.24 -0.71 -8.43
N PRO A 58 0.36 -1.83 -9.17
CA PRO A 58 -0.37 -1.99 -10.43
C PRO A 58 -1.90 -2.06 -10.23
N ALA A 59 -2.35 -2.72 -9.16
CA ALA A 59 -3.77 -2.83 -8.82
C ALA A 59 -4.37 -1.46 -8.49
N VAL A 60 -3.67 -0.67 -7.67
CA VAL A 60 -4.05 0.69 -7.29
C VAL A 60 -4.04 1.63 -8.49
N ALA A 61 -3.00 1.58 -9.34
CA ALA A 61 -2.93 2.37 -10.56
C ALA A 61 -4.10 2.07 -11.51
N TYR A 62 -4.51 0.81 -11.58
CA TYR A 62 -5.67 0.38 -12.38
C TYR A 62 -6.99 0.87 -11.77
N LEU A 63 -7.21 0.69 -10.46
CA LEU A 63 -8.43 1.13 -9.78
C LEU A 63 -8.64 2.64 -9.87
N ASN A 64 -7.58 3.44 -9.70
CA ASN A 64 -7.65 4.90 -9.83
C ASN A 64 -8.06 5.36 -11.23
N ARG A 65 -7.77 4.56 -12.27
CA ARG A 65 -8.20 4.87 -13.64
C ARG A 65 -9.68 4.61 -13.86
N ILE A 66 -10.26 3.66 -13.14
CA ILE A 66 -11.66 3.25 -13.28
C ILE A 66 -12.57 4.15 -12.44
N ILE A 67 -12.30 4.26 -11.14
CA ILE A 67 -13.26 4.78 -10.16
C ILE A 67 -13.23 6.33 -10.12
N LYS A 68 -12.10 6.95 -10.53
CA LYS A 68 -11.86 8.42 -10.58
C LYS A 68 -12.67 9.27 -9.57
N PRO A 69 -12.66 8.95 -8.27
CA PRO A 69 -13.60 9.56 -7.34
C PRO A 69 -13.36 11.07 -7.13
N PHE A 70 -12.13 11.54 -7.35
CA PHE A 70 -11.71 12.93 -7.14
C PHE A 70 -10.94 13.54 -8.32
N GLY A 71 -11.11 13.01 -9.54
CA GLY A 71 -10.37 13.42 -10.73
C GLY A 71 -9.13 12.55 -11.04
N PRO A 72 -8.25 12.97 -11.97
CA PRO A 72 -7.09 12.18 -12.37
C PRO A 72 -6.10 12.03 -11.20
N ALA A 73 -5.84 10.78 -10.80
CA ALA A 73 -4.88 10.50 -9.73
C ALA A 73 -3.45 10.93 -10.12
N ASN A 74 -2.75 11.59 -9.20
CA ASN A 74 -1.32 11.92 -9.33
C ASN A 74 -0.45 10.73 -8.89
N TYR A 75 0.83 10.70 -9.30
CA TYR A 75 1.79 9.64 -8.93
C TYR A 75 1.89 9.42 -7.42
N GLU A 76 1.91 10.51 -6.65
CA GLU A 76 1.98 10.47 -5.18
C GLU A 76 0.82 9.70 -4.56
N ILE A 77 -0.39 9.86 -5.12
CA ILE A 77 -1.61 9.23 -4.61
C ILE A 77 -1.52 7.70 -4.77
N VAL A 78 -1.11 7.23 -5.95
CA VAL A 78 -0.97 5.79 -6.25
C VAL A 78 0.07 5.14 -5.34
N ILE A 79 1.21 5.81 -5.13
CA ILE A 79 2.26 5.31 -4.24
C ILE A 79 1.76 5.25 -2.79
N ARG A 80 1.09 6.30 -2.31
CA ARG A 80 0.58 6.38 -0.94
C ARG A 80 -0.48 5.32 -0.66
N GLU A 81 -1.43 5.11 -1.56
CA GLU A 81 -2.43 4.04 -1.42
C GLU A 81 -1.80 2.64 -1.41
N GLY A 82 -0.80 2.39 -2.27
CA GLY A 82 -0.08 1.12 -2.25
C GLY A 82 0.63 0.87 -0.91
N ILE A 83 1.26 1.92 -0.35
CA ILE A 83 1.89 1.87 0.97
C ILE A 83 0.85 1.62 2.07
N MET A 84 -0.33 2.26 2.00
CA MET A 84 -1.41 2.06 2.97
C MET A 84 -1.91 0.61 2.96
N ILE A 85 -2.04 -0.02 1.79
CA ILE A 85 -2.44 -1.44 1.68
C ILE A 85 -1.37 -2.35 2.30
N GLY A 86 -0.09 -2.09 2.02
CA GLY A 86 1.02 -2.82 2.63
C GLY A 86 1.06 -2.68 4.14
N LEU A 87 0.92 -1.45 4.64
CA LEU A 87 0.89 -1.12 6.06
C LEU A 87 -0.28 -1.82 6.77
N TYR A 88 -1.48 -1.72 6.20
CA TYR A 88 -2.67 -2.39 6.72
C TYR A 88 -2.45 -3.89 6.86
N THR A 89 -1.94 -4.54 5.82
CA THR A 89 -1.70 -5.99 5.81
C THR A 89 -0.66 -6.41 6.86
N ALA A 90 0.42 -5.64 7.00
CA ALA A 90 1.43 -5.90 8.02
C ALA A 90 0.87 -5.76 9.45
N ILE A 91 0.05 -4.72 9.69
CA ILE A 91 -0.61 -4.51 10.99
C ILE A 91 -1.59 -5.66 11.29
N LEU A 92 -2.39 -6.10 10.32
CA LEU A 92 -3.31 -7.22 10.53
C LEU A 92 -2.57 -8.49 10.94
N LEU A 93 -1.50 -8.84 10.23
CA LEU A 93 -0.71 -10.02 10.57
C LEU A 93 -0.02 -9.90 11.93
N TRP A 94 0.46 -8.71 12.27
CA TRP A 94 1.03 -8.43 13.59
C TRP A 94 0.00 -8.64 14.70
N LEU A 95 -1.20 -8.09 14.55
CA LEU A 95 -2.28 -8.23 15.53
C LEU A 95 -2.83 -9.65 15.62
N ASN A 96 -2.84 -10.38 14.50
CA ASN A 96 -3.20 -11.79 14.48
C ASN A 96 -2.23 -12.61 15.33
N LYS A 97 -0.92 -12.31 15.26
CA LYS A 97 0.07 -13.00 16.09
C LYS A 97 -0.13 -12.76 17.59
N GLY A 98 -0.59 -11.56 17.96
CA GLY A 98 -0.99 -11.23 19.33
C GLY A 98 -2.36 -11.76 19.74
N GLN A 99 -3.10 -12.42 18.84
CA GLN A 99 -4.48 -12.89 19.05
C GLN A 99 -5.47 -11.78 19.47
N VAL A 100 -5.14 -10.52 19.15
CA VAL A 100 -6.00 -9.35 19.42
C VAL A 100 -6.89 -9.04 18.22
N LEU A 101 -6.58 -9.62 17.06
CA LEU A 101 -7.31 -9.36 15.83
C LEU A 101 -8.72 -9.95 15.88
N SER A 102 -9.73 -9.08 15.94
CA SER A 102 -11.12 -9.42 15.67
C SER A 102 -11.55 -8.85 14.32
N PHE A 103 -12.61 -9.40 13.73
CA PHE A 103 -13.18 -8.88 12.48
C PHE A 103 -13.59 -7.41 12.61
N GLY A 104 -14.19 -7.03 13.74
CA GLY A 104 -14.57 -5.64 14.01
C GLY A 104 -13.36 -4.72 14.08
N LEU A 105 -12.26 -5.15 14.71
CA LEU A 105 -11.03 -4.37 14.79
C LEU A 105 -10.37 -4.20 13.40
N ALA A 106 -10.35 -5.26 12.58
CA ALA A 106 -9.88 -5.17 11.20
C ALA A 106 -10.66 -4.12 10.39
N LEU A 107 -12.00 -4.13 10.50
CA LEU A 107 -12.88 -3.18 9.81
C LEU A 107 -12.63 -1.75 10.28
N ILE A 108 -12.57 -1.52 11.61
CA ILE A 108 -12.29 -0.19 12.17
C ILE A 108 -10.95 0.35 11.68
N LEU A 109 -9.90 -0.47 11.66
CA LEU A 109 -8.60 -0.07 11.12
C LEU A 109 -8.67 0.28 9.63
N ALA A 110 -9.38 -0.53 8.82
CA ALA A 110 -9.55 -0.25 7.40
C ALA A 110 -10.27 1.08 7.16
N VAL A 111 -11.38 1.33 7.88
CA VAL A 111 -12.13 2.59 7.79
C VAL A 111 -11.27 3.76 8.25
N GLY A 112 -10.50 3.61 9.33
CA GLY A 112 -9.58 4.62 9.82
C GLY A 112 -8.53 5.01 8.78
N LEU A 113 -7.89 4.03 8.11
CA LEU A 113 -6.91 4.29 7.06
C LEU A 113 -7.53 4.95 5.83
N ILE A 114 -8.73 4.51 5.41
CA ILE A 114 -9.47 5.15 4.32
C ILE A 114 -9.78 6.61 4.68
N LEU A 115 -10.22 6.87 5.91
CA LEU A 115 -10.51 8.22 6.38
C LEU A 115 -9.25 9.10 6.38
N VAL A 116 -8.11 8.57 6.82
CA VAL A 116 -6.82 9.26 6.74
C VAL A 116 -6.47 9.64 5.30
N GLU A 117 -6.61 8.72 4.34
CA GLU A 117 -6.37 8.99 2.92
C GLU A 117 -7.32 10.07 2.37
N LEU A 118 -8.60 10.01 2.75
CA LEU A 118 -9.60 11.02 2.36
C LEU A 118 -9.25 12.40 2.91
N LEU A 119 -8.87 12.50 4.19
CA LEU A 119 -8.47 13.77 4.81
C LEU A 119 -7.21 14.35 4.15
N ILE A 120 -6.22 13.51 3.82
CA ILE A 120 -5.01 13.94 3.11
C ILE A 120 -5.37 14.46 1.72
N ARG A 121 -6.27 13.78 0.98
CA ARG A 121 -6.74 14.25 -0.33
C ARG A 121 -7.46 15.58 -0.25
N LEU A 122 -8.35 15.74 0.72
CA LEU A 122 -9.07 17.00 0.94
C LEU A 122 -8.10 18.15 1.25
N ARG A 123 -7.12 17.90 2.12
CA ARG A 123 -6.07 18.87 2.43
C ARG A 123 -5.25 19.25 1.19
N ASN A 124 -4.79 18.28 0.41
CA ASN A 124 -4.00 18.53 -0.78
C ASN A 124 -4.76 19.33 -1.85
N ARG A 125 -6.10 19.20 -1.90
CA ARG A 125 -6.95 20.00 -2.79
C ARG A 125 -7.19 21.42 -2.28
N SER A 126 -7.26 21.58 -0.96
CA SER A 126 -7.46 22.89 -0.31
C SER A 126 -6.17 23.72 -0.22
N ALA A 127 -5.00 23.09 -0.39
CA ALA A 127 -3.73 23.80 -0.41
C ALA A 127 -3.68 24.73 -1.63
N TRP A 128 -3.54 26.03 -1.37
CA TRP A 128 -3.33 27.01 -2.43
C TRP A 128 -1.95 26.79 -3.04
N HIS A 129 -1.89 26.63 -4.36
CA HIS A 129 -0.64 26.55 -5.12
C HIS A 129 -0.38 27.92 -5.76
N PRO A 130 0.59 28.72 -5.25
CA PRO A 130 0.86 30.09 -5.72
C PRO A 130 1.31 30.19 -7.17
N GLU A 131 1.73 29.08 -7.76
CA GLU A 131 2.53 29.03 -8.99
C GLU A 131 1.79 28.41 -10.19
N ALA A 132 0.45 28.42 -10.16
CA ALA A 132 -0.41 27.91 -11.23
C ALA A 132 -0.79 29.01 -12.24
#